data_AF-A0A7K3GL67-F1
#
_entry.id   AF-A0A7K3GL67-F1
#
_cell.length_a   1.000
_cell.length_b   1.000
_cell.length_c   1.000
_cell.angle_alpha   90.00
_cell.angle_beta   90.00
_cell.angle_gamma   90.00
#
_symmetry.space_group_name_H-M   'P 1'
#
loop_
_entity.id
_entity.type
_entity.pdbx_description
1 polymer ?
#
loop_
_entity_poly.entity_id
_entity_poly.type
_entity_poly.pdbx_seq_one_letter_code
_entity_poly.pdbx_strand_id
1 'polypeptide(L)'
;PPLLAYRRAVRDWLADGEDPAWHVRPRMRRLVALADTEPDLFAAYQRIRVDAQEESIRIVAERLGTDDARDVRPAALVDAAAGVLIAALRLWARGDAPDSGAADLAALVERAYDALISEAAAATPASTEEDREQAP
;
A
#
# COMPACT_ATOMS: atom_id res chain seq x y z
N PRO A 1 -11.67 7.57 7.37
CA PRO A 1 -10.38 7.22 8.03
C PRO A 1 -9.20 7.39 7.06
N PRO A 2 -8.04 7.85 7.55
CA PRO A 2 -6.87 8.11 6.71
C PRO A 2 -6.44 6.94 5.81
N LEU A 3 -6.51 5.69 6.30
CA LEU A 3 -6.14 4.50 5.49
C LEU A 3 -7.07 4.31 4.27
N LEU A 4 -8.38 4.53 4.44
CA LEU A 4 -9.34 4.45 3.32
C LEU A 4 -9.18 5.60 2.32
N ALA A 5 -8.77 6.78 2.79
CA ALA A 5 -8.45 7.90 1.89
C ALA A 5 -7.20 7.59 1.05
N TYR A 6 -6.17 7.00 1.66
CA TYR A 6 -4.97 6.55 0.95
C TYR A 6 -5.29 5.45 -0.06
N ARG A 7 -6.10 4.43 0.31
CA ARG A 7 -6.58 3.39 -0.62
C ARG A 7 -7.25 3.98 -1.85
N ARG A 8 -8.13 4.97 -1.67
CA ARG A 8 -8.81 5.67 -2.78
C ARG A 8 -7.81 6.41 -3.65
N ALA A 9 -6.88 7.16 -3.04
CA ALA A 9 -5.84 7.86 -3.79
C ALA A 9 -4.99 6.93 -4.66
N VAL A 10 -4.60 5.76 -4.13
CA VAL A 10 -3.85 4.75 -4.92
C VAL A 10 -4.70 4.18 -6.06
N ARG A 11 -5.97 3.90 -5.82
CA ARG A 11 -6.90 3.44 -6.86
C ARG A 11 -7.04 4.46 -7.97
N ASP A 12 -7.27 5.72 -7.60
CA ASP A 12 -7.45 6.82 -8.54
C ASP A 12 -6.18 7.01 -9.38
N TRP A 13 -4.99 6.97 -8.75
CA TRP A 13 -3.70 7.01 -9.45
C TRP A 13 -3.47 5.85 -10.42
N LEU A 14 -3.86 4.62 -10.05
CA LEU A 14 -3.73 3.45 -10.95
C LEU A 14 -4.72 3.49 -12.12
N ALA A 15 -5.86 4.18 -11.96
CA ALA A 15 -6.90 4.29 -12.97
C ALA A 15 -6.78 5.56 -13.83
N ASP A 16 -5.82 6.44 -13.56
CA ASP A 16 -5.63 7.69 -14.29
C ASP A 16 -5.24 7.40 -15.75
N GLY A 17 -6.12 7.77 -16.68
CA GLY A 17 -5.91 7.63 -18.11
C GLY A 17 -5.24 8.85 -18.77
N GLU A 18 -5.26 10.00 -18.10
CA GLU A 18 -4.69 11.26 -18.60
C GLU A 18 -3.20 11.36 -18.25
N ASP A 19 -2.81 10.88 -17.06
CA ASP A 19 -1.40 10.66 -16.68
C ASP A 19 -1.17 9.21 -16.21
N PRO A 20 -1.05 8.25 -17.15
CA PRO A 20 -0.94 6.84 -16.80
C PRO A 20 0.29 6.54 -15.96
N ALA A 21 0.04 5.95 -14.79
CA ALA A 21 1.06 5.47 -13.90
C ALA A 21 2.02 4.48 -14.59
N TRP A 22 3.25 4.39 -14.10
CA TRP A 22 4.35 3.65 -14.73
C TRP A 22 4.04 2.17 -15.02
N HIS A 23 3.12 1.54 -14.28
CA HIS A 23 2.75 0.13 -14.40
C HIS A 23 2.13 -0.25 -15.76
N VAL A 24 1.54 0.70 -16.50
CA VAL A 24 1.02 0.44 -17.86
C VAL A 24 2.11 0.44 -18.94
N ARG A 25 3.33 0.89 -18.61
CA ARG A 25 4.42 0.99 -19.57
C ARG A 25 4.89 -0.42 -19.97
N PRO A 26 5.26 -0.64 -21.24
CA PRO A 26 5.76 -1.94 -21.69
C PRO A 26 6.97 -2.42 -20.86
N ARG A 27 7.05 -3.74 -20.62
CA ARG A 27 8.14 -4.43 -19.89
C ARG A 27 8.29 -4.05 -18.42
N MET A 28 7.43 -3.18 -17.89
CA MET A 28 7.54 -2.73 -16.52
C MET A 28 7.40 -3.88 -15.51
N ARG A 29 6.49 -4.82 -15.79
CA ARG A 29 6.38 -6.06 -15.02
C ARG A 29 7.70 -6.82 -14.92
N ARG A 30 8.38 -6.99 -16.06
CA ARG A 30 9.70 -7.64 -16.11
C ARG A 30 10.77 -6.86 -15.37
N LEU A 31 10.72 -5.53 -15.43
CA LEU A 31 11.66 -4.68 -14.69
C LEU A 31 11.47 -4.84 -13.17
N VAL A 32 10.23 -4.88 -12.69
CA VAL A 32 9.93 -5.16 -11.27
C VAL A 32 10.38 -6.57 -10.89
N ALA A 33 10.13 -7.58 -11.74
CA ALA A 33 10.60 -8.94 -11.51
C ALA A 33 12.14 -9.03 -11.45
N LEU A 34 12.84 -8.29 -12.32
CA LEU A 34 14.30 -8.23 -12.33
C LEU A 34 14.85 -7.52 -11.09
N ALA A 35 14.19 -6.45 -10.63
CA ALA A 35 14.56 -5.77 -9.40
C ALA A 35 14.44 -6.67 -8.16
N ASP A 36 13.59 -7.70 -8.17
CA ASP A 36 13.50 -8.68 -7.08
C ASP A 36 14.66 -9.71 -7.08
N THR A 37 15.39 -9.87 -8.19
CA THR A 37 16.49 -10.85 -8.32
C THR A 37 17.88 -10.23 -8.37
N GLU A 38 18.00 -9.00 -8.86
CA GLU A 38 19.28 -8.30 -9.02
C GLU A 38 19.53 -7.33 -7.85
N PRO A 39 20.54 -7.56 -6.99
CA PRO A 39 20.74 -6.79 -5.75
C PRO A 39 20.91 -5.28 -5.95
N ASP A 40 21.66 -4.86 -6.98
CA ASP A 40 21.91 -3.45 -7.23
C ASP A 40 20.64 -2.74 -7.73
N LEU A 41 19.86 -3.42 -8.58
CA LEU A 41 18.55 -2.90 -9.03
C LEU A 41 17.55 -2.87 -7.88
N PHE A 42 17.55 -3.88 -7.01
CA PHE A 42 16.76 -3.88 -5.79
C PHE A 42 17.08 -2.66 -4.93
N ALA A 43 18.36 -2.43 -4.64
CA ALA A 43 18.80 -1.32 -3.80
C ALA A 43 18.41 0.04 -4.40
N ALA A 44 18.61 0.23 -5.70
CA ALA A 44 18.20 1.44 -6.41
C ALA A 44 16.68 1.65 -6.35
N TYR A 45 15.91 0.57 -6.58
CA TYR A 45 14.45 0.60 -6.52
C TYR A 45 13.93 0.90 -5.11
N GLN A 46 14.51 0.31 -4.07
CA GLN A 46 14.13 0.58 -2.68
C GLN A 46 14.40 2.04 -2.32
N ARG A 47 15.51 2.64 -2.78
CA ARG A 47 15.82 4.04 -2.50
C ARG A 47 14.75 4.98 -3.06
N ILE A 48 14.39 4.81 -4.33
CA ILE A 48 13.30 5.59 -4.96
C ILE A 48 12.00 5.44 -4.18
N ARG A 49 11.69 4.23 -3.71
CA ARG A 49 10.47 3.98 -2.95
C ARG A 49 10.48 4.63 -1.57
N VAL A 50 11.59 4.56 -0.84
CA VAL A 50 11.74 5.20 0.47
C VAL A 50 11.59 6.71 0.33
N ASP A 51 12.24 7.33 -0.66
CA ASP A 51 12.14 8.77 -0.91
C ASP A 51 10.66 9.19 -1.17
N ALA A 52 9.92 8.40 -1.95
CA ALA A 52 8.49 8.64 -2.20
C ALA A 52 7.60 8.41 -0.96
N GLN A 53 7.95 7.45 -0.11
CA GLN A 53 7.25 7.22 1.17
C GLN A 53 7.47 8.38 2.13
N GLU A 54 8.69 8.90 2.27
CA GLU A 54 8.98 10.06 3.12
C GLU A 54 8.18 11.29 2.72
N GLU A 55 8.03 11.56 1.41
CA GLU A 55 7.16 12.62 0.91
C GLU A 55 5.68 12.38 1.30
N SER A 56 5.21 11.15 1.13
CA SER A 56 3.83 10.78 1.48
C SER A 56 3.55 10.92 2.98
N ILE A 57 4.52 10.61 3.83
CA ILE A 57 4.45 10.81 5.29
C ILE A 57 4.26 12.29 5.61
N ARG A 58 5.08 13.17 5.03
CA ARG A 58 4.97 14.62 5.22
C ARG A 58 3.60 15.15 4.80
N ILE A 59 3.11 14.74 3.62
CA ILE A 59 1.77 15.14 3.13
C ILE A 59 0.65 14.66 4.07
N VAL A 60 0.74 13.43 4.58
CA VAL A 60 -0.27 12.89 5.51
C VAL A 60 -0.21 13.60 6.85
N ALA A 61 0.99 13.87 7.38
CA ALA A 61 1.17 14.58 8.64
C ALA A 61 0.61 16.01 8.57
N GLU A 62 0.87 16.73 7.48
CA GLU A 62 0.31 18.06 7.23
C GLU A 62 -1.23 18.00 7.23
N ARG A 63 -1.83 17.04 6.52
CA ARG A 63 -3.29 16.85 6.46
C ARG A 63 -3.92 16.49 7.79
N LEU A 64 -3.17 15.83 8.67
CA LEU A 64 -3.61 15.45 10.01
C LEU A 64 -3.31 16.52 11.07
N GLY A 65 -2.55 17.57 10.72
CA GLY A 65 -2.10 18.59 11.67
C GLY A 65 -1.14 18.04 12.73
N THR A 66 -0.32 17.05 12.37
CA THR A 66 0.61 16.36 13.28
C THR A 66 2.06 16.64 12.91
N ASP A 67 2.96 16.58 13.90
CA ASP A 67 4.42 16.65 13.72
C ASP A 67 4.95 15.25 13.34
N ASP A 68 5.41 15.06 12.10
CA ASP A 68 5.90 13.78 11.57
C ASP A 68 7.18 13.28 12.25
N ALA A 69 7.95 14.16 12.88
CA ALA A 69 9.15 13.77 13.63
C ALA A 69 8.81 13.19 15.02
N ARG A 70 7.60 13.39 15.52
CA ARG A 70 7.18 13.01 16.89
C ARG A 70 5.97 12.11 16.94
N ASP A 71 5.12 12.17 15.92
CA ASP A 71 3.91 11.37 15.80
C ASP A 71 4.16 10.20 14.85
N VAL A 72 4.09 8.97 15.38
CA VAL A 72 4.28 7.76 14.59
C VAL A 72 3.11 7.45 13.66
N ARG A 73 1.93 8.06 13.87
CA ARG A 73 0.70 7.69 13.16
C ARG A 73 0.77 7.92 11.64
N PRO A 74 1.27 9.06 11.12
CA PRO A 74 1.46 9.25 9.68
C PRO A 74 2.39 8.21 9.06
N ALA A 75 3.53 7.94 9.70
CA ALA A 75 4.51 6.95 9.23
C ALA A 75 3.93 5.53 9.22
N ALA A 76 3.34 5.08 10.33
CA ALA A 76 2.74 3.75 10.43
C ALA A 76 1.63 3.54 9.40
N LEU A 77 0.84 4.58 9.12
CA LEU A 77 -0.20 4.52 8.10
C LEU A 77 0.38 4.38 6.69
N VAL A 78 1.33 5.25 6.34
CA VAL A 78 1.92 5.26 4.99
C VAL A 78 2.69 3.97 4.75
N ASP A 79 3.44 3.48 5.72
CA ASP A 79 4.22 2.25 5.59
C ASP A 79 3.32 1.01 5.48
N ALA A 80 2.20 0.96 6.20
CA ALA A 80 1.21 -0.10 6.03
C ALA A 80 0.60 -0.06 4.61
N ALA A 81 0.22 1.13 4.12
CA ALA A 81 -0.33 1.31 2.79
C ALA A 81 0.69 1.01 1.67
N ALA A 82 1.95 1.42 1.85
CA ALA A 82 3.04 1.09 0.95
C ALA A 82 3.30 -0.43 0.93
N GLY A 83 3.25 -1.08 2.09
CA GLY A 83 3.33 -2.54 2.24
C GLY A 83 2.31 -3.29 1.39
N VAL A 84 1.06 -2.80 1.34
CA VAL A 84 -0.01 -3.33 0.48
C VAL A 84 0.38 -3.27 -1.00
N LEU A 85 0.88 -2.12 -1.46
CA LEU A 85 1.32 -1.96 -2.86
C LEU A 85 2.50 -2.88 -3.18
N ILE A 86 3.48 -3.02 -2.27
CA ILE A 86 4.62 -3.93 -2.45
C ILE A 86 4.15 -5.38 -2.56
N ALA A 87 3.22 -5.80 -1.70
CA ALA A 87 2.69 -7.16 -1.72
C ALA A 87 2.00 -7.45 -3.07
N ALA A 88 1.17 -6.52 -3.55
CA ALA A 88 0.54 -6.59 -4.85
C ALA A 88 1.56 -6.63 -6.00
N LEU A 89 2.60 -5.79 -5.96
CA LEU A 89 3.65 -5.74 -6.97
C LEU A 89 4.45 -7.04 -7.06
N ARG A 90 4.77 -7.66 -5.93
CA ARG A 90 5.46 -8.97 -5.91
C ARG A 90 4.61 -10.07 -6.53
N LEU A 91 3.31 -10.09 -6.27
CA LEU A 91 2.39 -11.03 -6.91
C LEU A 91 2.26 -10.75 -8.41
N TRP A 92 2.16 -9.47 -8.77
CA TRP A 92 2.10 -9.04 -10.16
C TRP A 92 3.37 -9.45 -10.92
N ALA A 93 4.56 -9.18 -10.38
CA ALA A 93 5.84 -9.52 -11.01
C ALA A 93 6.00 -11.03 -11.29
N ARG A 94 5.44 -11.90 -10.44
CA ARG A 94 5.55 -13.37 -10.57
C ARG A 94 4.53 -14.03 -11.48
N GLY A 95 3.42 -13.36 -11.81
CA GLY A 95 2.36 -14.00 -12.61
C GLY A 95 2.75 -14.18 -14.09
N ASP A 96 2.11 -15.13 -14.75
CA ASP A 96 2.43 -15.55 -16.13
C ASP A 96 1.64 -14.81 -17.22
N ALA A 97 0.79 -13.84 -16.85
CA ALA A 97 -0.02 -13.13 -17.84
C ALA A 97 0.86 -12.30 -18.80
N PRO A 98 0.43 -12.09 -20.06
CA PRO A 98 1.16 -11.23 -21.00
C PRO A 98 1.45 -9.84 -20.41
N ASP A 99 2.50 -9.16 -20.86
CA ASP A 99 2.90 -7.83 -20.36
C ASP A 99 1.81 -6.74 -20.49
N SER A 100 0.70 -7.02 -21.17
CA SER A 100 -0.52 -6.20 -21.19
C SER A 100 -1.37 -6.30 -19.90
N GLY A 101 -1.01 -7.16 -18.95
CA GLY A 101 -1.68 -7.37 -17.67
C GLY A 101 -1.53 -6.25 -16.64
N ALA A 102 -1.29 -5.00 -17.07
CA ALA A 102 -1.32 -3.83 -16.20
C ALA A 102 -2.67 -3.70 -15.44
N ALA A 103 -3.76 -4.16 -16.07
CA ALA A 103 -5.09 -4.25 -15.46
C ALA A 103 -5.15 -5.16 -14.21
N ASP A 104 -4.23 -6.11 -14.03
CA ASP A 104 -4.22 -7.00 -12.87
C ASP A 104 -3.64 -6.35 -11.62
N LEU A 105 -2.80 -5.30 -11.76
CA LEU A 105 -2.14 -4.69 -10.60
C LEU A 105 -3.15 -3.97 -9.70
N ALA A 106 -4.06 -3.18 -10.27
CA ALA A 106 -5.10 -2.51 -9.49
C ALA A 106 -5.96 -3.52 -8.71
N ALA A 107 -6.36 -4.62 -9.35
CA ALA A 107 -7.12 -5.68 -8.69
C ALA A 107 -6.31 -6.37 -7.57
N LEU A 108 -5.00 -6.57 -7.75
CA LEU A 108 -4.11 -7.11 -6.72
C LEU A 108 -3.98 -6.15 -5.52
N VAL A 109 -3.88 -4.85 -5.77
CA VAL A 109 -3.83 -3.81 -4.73
C VAL A 109 -5.12 -3.80 -3.92
N GLU A 110 -6.29 -3.85 -4.57
CA GLU A 110 -7.58 -3.90 -3.88
C GLU A 110 -7.70 -5.14 -2.99
N ARG A 111 -7.32 -6.33 -3.49
CA ARG A 111 -7.31 -7.56 -2.69
C ARG A 111 -6.37 -7.48 -1.50
N ALA A 112 -5.20 -6.87 -1.67
CA ALA A 112 -4.24 -6.71 -0.59
C ALA A 112 -4.73 -5.71 0.48
N TYR A 113 -5.44 -4.65 0.08
CA TYR A 113 -6.12 -3.76 1.03
C TYR A 113 -7.24 -4.47 1.79
N ASP A 114 -8.06 -5.27 1.11
CA ASP A 114 -9.13 -6.04 1.76
C ASP A 114 -8.53 -6.99 2.79
N ALA A 115 -7.45 -7.71 2.46
CA ALA A 115 -6.74 -8.56 3.40
C ALA A 115 -6.23 -7.78 4.62
N LEU A 116 -5.54 -6.65 4.41
CA LEU A 116 -5.03 -5.83 5.53
C LEU A 116 -6.16 -5.34 6.46
N ILE A 117 -7.27 -4.87 5.88
CA ILE A 117 -8.40 -4.34 6.64
C ILE A 117 -9.10 -5.47 7.42
N SER A 118 -9.27 -6.64 6.81
CA SER A 118 -9.84 -7.82 7.47
C SER A 118 -9.00 -8.27 8.67
N GLU A 119 -7.67 -8.34 8.51
CA GLU A 119 -6.76 -8.67 9.62
C GLU A 119 -6.82 -7.62 10.75
N ALA A 120 -6.83 -6.33 10.41
CA ALA A 120 -6.94 -5.26 11.39
C ALA A 120 -8.29 -5.29 12.15
N ALA A 121 -9.39 -5.62 11.46
CA ALA A 121 -10.70 -5.77 12.08
C ALA A 121 -10.73 -6.98 13.02
N ALA A 122 -10.16 -8.11 12.62
CA ALA A 122 -10.07 -9.32 13.45
C ALA A 122 -9.20 -9.13 14.70
N ALA A 123 -8.19 -8.26 14.62
CA ALA A 123 -7.33 -7.91 15.75
C ALA A 123 -8.02 -7.01 16.80
N THR A 124 -9.21 -6.48 16.51
CA THR A 124 -10.00 -5.73 17.50
C THR A 124 -10.67 -6.74 18.43
N PRO A 125 -10.27 -6.81 19.72
CA PRO A 125 -10.91 -7.73 20.66
C PRO A 125 -12.40 -7.40 20.72
N ALA A 126 -13.25 -8.42 20.64
CA ALA A 126 -14.67 -8.26 20.97
C ALA A 126 -14.73 -7.67 22.37
N SER A 127 -15.20 -6.44 22.50
CA SER A 127 -15.46 -5.82 23.80
C SER A 127 -16.30 -6.82 24.58
N THR A 128 -15.72 -7.35 25.65
CA THR A 128 -16.35 -8.31 26.55
C THR A 128 -17.71 -7.75 26.99
N GLU A 129 -18.77 -8.30 26.41
CA GLU A 129 -20.16 -8.10 26.81
C GLU A 129 -20.48 -8.78 28.16
N GLU A 130 -19.47 -9.23 28.92
CA GLU A 130 -19.65 -9.94 30.21
C GLU A 130 -19.71 -9.02 31.44
N ASP A 131 -19.43 -7.72 31.35
CA ASP A 131 -19.42 -6.83 32.53
C ASP A 131 -20.80 -6.18 32.86
N ARG A 132 -21.88 -6.56 32.16
CA ARG A 132 -23.23 -6.01 32.41
C ARG A 132 -24.25 -6.98 33.00
N GLU A 133 -23.91 -8.27 33.13
CA GLU A 133 -24.86 -9.30 33.63
C GLU A 133 -24.47 -9.88 34.99
N GLN A 134 -23.52 -9.26 35.70
CA GLN A 134 -23.17 -9.61 37.08
C GLN A 134 -23.04 -8.37 37.96
N ALA A 135 -24.13 -7.64 38.14
CA ALA A 135 -24.31 -6.78 39.30
C ALA A 135 -25.56 -7.27 40.06
N PRO A 136 -25.42 -7.86 41.26
CA PRO A 136 -26.55 -8.27 42.10
C PRO A 136 -27.32 -7.09 42.70
#